data_AF-A0A645HR81-F1
#
_entry.id   AF-A0A645HR81-F1
#
_cell.length_a   1.000
_cell.length_b   1.000
_cell.length_c   1.000
_cell.angle_alpha   90.00
_cell.angle_beta   90.00
_cell.angle_gamma   90.00
#
_symmetry.space_group_name_H-M   'P 1'
#
loop_
_entity.id
_entity.type
_entity.pdbx_description
1 polymer ?
#
loop_
_entity_poly.entity_id
_entity_poly.type
_entity_poly.pdbx_seq_one_letter_code
_entity_poly.pdbx_strand_id
1 'polypeptide(L)'
;MYQAALSPNLLEQPRLEKHLQQLLSDVVKMRGLIVPASKETRIQKSIFEAIQTVNRNLVCMLELQINALWASRTSHFVMLNAQTLRETQLRTQQALLTITHALYEGNPQPVLANTEKLNDTVAELRQLIAEHKGDNVAETPIHGYVWLNMEMARQLELLSHLICRALRK
;
A
#
# COMPACT_ATOMS: atom_id res chain seq x y z
N MET A 1 -3.11 -3.94 10.90
CA MET A 1 -1.66 -3.79 10.70
C MET A 1 -1.30 -2.41 10.17
N TYR A 2 -1.70 -2.03 8.95
CA TYR A 2 -1.41 -0.72 8.35
C TYR A 2 -1.70 0.47 9.30
N GLN A 3 -2.92 0.57 9.82
CA GLN A 3 -3.33 1.63 10.76
C GLN A 3 -2.52 1.64 12.06
N ALA A 4 -2.26 0.47 12.64
CA ALA A 4 -1.49 0.36 13.88
C ALA A 4 -0.03 0.77 13.68
N ALA A 5 0.51 0.59 12.49
CA ALA A 5 1.91 0.85 12.21
C ALA A 5 2.22 2.33 11.91
N LEU A 6 1.25 3.05 11.37
CA LEU A 6 1.36 4.44 10.91
C LEU A 6 0.52 5.41 11.75
N SER A 7 0.04 4.97 12.92
CA SER A 7 -0.82 5.79 13.78
C SER A 7 -0.06 7.01 14.30
N PRO A 8 -0.62 8.24 14.17
CA PRO A 8 -0.03 9.45 14.72
C PRO A 8 -0.10 9.49 16.26
N ASN A 9 -0.89 8.61 16.88
CA ASN A 9 -1.11 8.58 18.33
C ASN A 9 -0.08 7.72 19.08
N LEU A 10 0.89 7.14 18.38
CA LEU A 10 1.94 6.32 18.99
C LEU A 10 3.14 7.18 19.35
N LEU A 11 3.65 7.00 20.56
CA LEU A 11 4.86 7.67 21.05
C LEU A 11 6.14 6.90 20.68
N GLU A 12 6.03 5.58 20.48
CA GLU A 12 7.13 4.67 20.18
C GLU A 12 6.75 3.72 19.06
N GLN A 13 7.77 3.20 18.35
CA GLN A 13 7.57 2.26 17.26
C GLN A 13 6.86 0.99 17.77
N PRO A 14 5.72 0.61 17.16
CA PRO A 14 5.01 -0.59 17.57
C PRO A 14 5.78 -1.85 17.16
N ARG A 15 5.81 -2.86 18.04
CA ARG A 15 6.47 -4.15 17.78
C ARG A 15 5.64 -5.01 16.83
N LEU A 16 5.81 -4.78 15.52
CA LEU A 16 5.03 -5.42 14.47
C LEU A 16 5.80 -6.47 13.64
N GLU A 17 7.09 -6.66 13.89
CA GLU A 17 7.97 -7.56 13.13
C GLU A 17 7.39 -8.97 12.96
N LYS A 18 6.99 -9.61 14.07
CA LYS A 18 6.38 -10.96 14.04
C LYS A 18 5.10 -11.01 13.21
N HIS A 19 4.31 -9.94 13.27
CA HIS A 19 3.06 -9.84 12.53
C HIS A 19 3.30 -9.63 11.02
N LEU A 20 4.29 -8.82 10.65
CA LEU A 20 4.71 -8.63 9.26
C LEU A 20 5.28 -9.92 8.68
N GLN A 21 6.13 -10.62 9.44
CA GLN A 21 6.68 -11.93 9.06
C GLN A 21 5.58 -12.97 8.86
N GLN A 22 4.60 -13.02 9.77
CA GLN A 22 3.45 -13.93 9.66
C GLN A 22 2.63 -13.62 8.41
N LEU A 23 2.32 -12.34 8.18
CA LEU A 23 1.53 -11.91 7.03
C LEU A 23 2.26 -12.21 5.71
N LEU A 24 3.57 -11.97 5.64
CA LEU A 24 4.41 -12.36 4.51
C LEU A 24 4.40 -13.88 4.28
N SER A 25 4.52 -14.67 5.34
CA SER A 25 4.44 -16.13 5.29
C SER A 25 3.11 -16.60 4.70
N ASP A 26 1.99 -15.98 5.12
CA ASP A 26 0.67 -16.32 4.62
C ASP A 26 0.48 -15.93 3.15
N VAL A 27 1.02 -14.79 2.72
CA VAL A 27 1.07 -14.41 1.30
C VAL A 27 1.89 -15.42 0.49
N VAL A 28 3.02 -15.92 1.00
CA VAL A 28 3.82 -16.95 0.31
C VAL A 28 3.05 -18.26 0.16
N LYS A 29 2.31 -18.68 1.20
CA LYS A 29 1.49 -19.90 1.18
C LYS A 29 0.39 -19.86 0.12
N MET A 30 -0.10 -18.67 -0.28
CA MET A 30 -1.07 -18.52 -1.38
C MET A 30 -0.61 -19.21 -2.67
N ARG A 31 0.70 -19.38 -2.88
CA ARG A 31 1.26 -20.08 -4.06
C ARG A 31 0.68 -21.49 -4.22
N GLY A 32 0.43 -22.20 -3.13
CA GLY A 32 -0.17 -23.53 -3.14
C GLY A 32 -1.62 -23.54 -3.63
N LEU A 33 -2.31 -22.40 -3.55
CA LEU A 33 -3.71 -22.23 -3.94
C LEU A 33 -3.89 -21.77 -5.38
N ILE A 34 -2.84 -21.28 -6.06
CA ILE A 34 -2.94 -20.71 -7.41
C ILE A 34 -3.46 -21.73 -8.43
N VAL A 35 -2.86 -22.93 -8.46
CA VAL A 35 -3.24 -23.97 -9.41
C VAL A 35 -4.68 -24.45 -9.20
N PRO A 36 -5.11 -24.84 -7.98
CA PRO A 36 -6.49 -25.24 -7.75
C PRO A 36 -7.49 -24.10 -8.04
N ALA A 37 -7.22 -22.87 -7.56
CA ALA A 37 -8.10 -21.72 -7.80
C ALA A 37 -8.26 -21.42 -9.31
N SER A 38 -7.19 -21.51 -10.09
CA SER A 38 -7.25 -21.33 -11.55
C SER A 38 -8.08 -22.42 -12.24
N LYS A 39 -7.96 -23.68 -11.81
CA LYS A 39 -8.76 -24.78 -12.37
C LYS A 39 -10.26 -24.60 -12.09
N GLU A 40 -10.60 -24.18 -10.88
CA GLU A 40 -11.98 -24.02 -10.42
C GLU A 40 -12.65 -22.78 -11.04
N THR A 41 -11.97 -21.65 -11.01
CA THR A 41 -12.51 -20.36 -11.49
C THR A 41 -12.34 -20.14 -12.99
N ARG A 42 -11.49 -20.94 -13.66
CA ARG A 42 -11.03 -20.76 -15.05
C ARG A 42 -10.29 -19.44 -15.31
N ILE A 43 -9.96 -18.67 -14.28
CA ILE A 43 -9.12 -17.48 -14.37
C ILE A 43 -7.67 -17.93 -14.66
N GLN A 44 -6.96 -17.18 -15.50
CA GLN A 44 -5.58 -17.50 -15.87
C GLN A 44 -4.67 -17.50 -14.64
N LYS A 45 -3.81 -18.52 -14.51
CA LYS A 45 -2.82 -18.65 -13.41
C LYS A 45 -1.97 -17.39 -13.24
N SER A 46 -1.58 -16.77 -14.35
CA SER A 46 -0.78 -15.54 -14.39
C SER A 46 -1.43 -14.37 -13.63
N ILE A 47 -2.76 -14.30 -13.57
CA ILE A 47 -3.48 -13.27 -12.81
C ILE A 47 -3.29 -13.51 -11.31
N PHE A 48 -3.43 -14.74 -10.84
CA PHE A 48 -3.20 -15.08 -9.43
C PHE A 48 -1.74 -14.93 -9.02
N GLU A 49 -0.79 -15.30 -9.89
CA GLU A 49 0.64 -15.08 -9.67
C GLU A 49 0.96 -13.58 -9.54
N ALA A 50 0.39 -12.75 -10.42
CA ALA A 50 0.55 -11.30 -10.34
C ALA A 50 -0.08 -10.75 -9.05
N ILE A 51 -1.28 -11.19 -8.66
CA ILE A 51 -1.93 -10.80 -7.40
C ILE A 51 -1.05 -11.16 -6.21
N GLN A 52 -0.47 -12.37 -6.19
CA GLN A 52 0.43 -12.79 -5.11
C GLN A 52 1.68 -11.92 -5.03
N THR A 53 2.32 -11.64 -6.17
CA THR A 53 3.50 -10.76 -6.23
C THR A 53 3.18 -9.36 -5.71
N VAL A 54 2.05 -8.78 -6.13
CA VAL A 54 1.65 -7.45 -5.66
C VAL A 54 1.37 -7.45 -4.16
N ASN A 55 0.66 -8.45 -3.64
CA ASN A 55 0.45 -8.59 -2.20
C ASN A 55 1.79 -8.67 -1.45
N ARG A 56 2.75 -9.47 -1.92
CA ARG A 56 4.08 -9.55 -1.31
C ARG A 56 4.77 -8.19 -1.29
N ASN A 57 4.73 -7.47 -2.42
CA ASN A 57 5.32 -6.14 -2.52
C ASN A 57 4.68 -5.17 -1.53
N LEU A 58 3.34 -5.14 -1.42
CA LEU A 58 2.62 -4.29 -0.47
C LEU A 58 3.08 -4.53 0.98
N VAL A 59 3.33 -5.79 1.36
CA VAL A 59 3.82 -6.14 2.71
C VAL A 59 5.24 -5.63 2.94
N CYS A 60 6.15 -5.87 1.99
CA CYS A 60 7.52 -5.37 2.07
C CYS A 60 7.58 -3.84 2.07
N MET A 61 6.72 -3.19 1.26
CA MET A 61 6.62 -1.75 1.22
C MET A 61 6.10 -1.18 2.54
N LEU A 62 5.13 -1.83 3.17
CA LEU A 62 4.64 -1.44 4.49
C LEU A 62 5.77 -1.52 5.54
N GLU A 63 6.56 -2.59 5.52
CA GLU A 63 7.73 -2.73 6.40
C GLU A 63 8.74 -1.58 6.20
N LEU A 64 9.08 -1.27 4.95
CA LEU A 64 9.96 -0.15 4.62
C LEU A 64 9.38 1.21 5.04
N GLN A 65 8.07 1.42 4.88
CA GLN A 65 7.39 2.65 5.31
C GLN A 65 7.44 2.83 6.81
N ILE A 66 7.23 1.74 7.58
CA ILE A 66 7.35 1.76 9.03
C ILE A 66 8.78 2.13 9.43
N ASN A 67 9.77 1.48 8.83
CA ASN A 67 11.17 1.76 9.13
C ASN A 67 11.54 3.22 8.80
N ALA A 68 11.10 3.75 7.65
CA ALA A 68 11.37 5.13 7.26
C ALA A 68 10.65 6.17 8.17
N LEU A 69 9.43 5.86 8.61
CA LEU A 69 8.69 6.68 9.56
C LEU A 69 9.42 6.77 10.91
N TRP A 70 9.82 5.62 11.46
CA TRP A 70 10.40 5.53 12.80
C TRP A 70 11.92 5.76 12.83
N ALA A 71 12.59 5.93 11.68
CA ALA A 71 14.04 6.10 11.58
C ALA A 71 14.57 7.34 12.32
N SER A 72 13.78 8.42 12.43
CA SER A 72 14.18 9.61 13.18
C SER A 72 12.99 10.37 13.74
N ARG A 73 13.22 11.12 14.82
CA ARG A 73 12.22 12.02 15.41
C ARG A 73 11.75 13.09 14.42
N THR A 74 12.65 13.57 13.55
CA THR A 74 12.34 14.56 12.52
C THR A 74 11.40 13.99 11.45
N SER A 75 11.65 12.75 10.99
CA SER A 75 10.75 12.04 10.06
C SER A 75 9.34 11.91 10.63
N HIS A 76 9.26 11.47 11.89
CA HIS A 76 7.98 11.35 12.59
C HIS A 76 7.27 12.70 12.78
N PHE A 77 8.00 13.76 13.14
CA PHE A 77 7.44 15.09 13.32
C PHE A 77 6.90 15.70 12.02
N VAL A 78 7.62 15.56 10.90
CA VAL A 78 7.13 16.02 9.59
C VAL A 78 5.83 15.30 9.23
N MET A 79 5.75 13.99 9.49
CA MET A 79 4.55 13.21 9.21
C MET A 79 3.34 13.62 10.06
N LEU A 80 3.58 14.04 11.31
CA LEU A 80 2.55 14.60 12.19
C LEU A 80 2.09 16.00 11.79
N ASN A 81 2.79 16.71 10.90
CA ASN A 81 2.43 18.07 10.50
C ASN A 81 2.04 18.18 9.03
N ALA A 82 2.47 17.26 8.18
CA ALA A 82 2.14 17.24 6.76
C ALA A 82 0.72 16.68 6.52
N GLN A 83 -0.21 17.59 6.20
CA GLN A 83 -1.60 17.22 5.90
C GLN A 83 -1.70 16.25 4.71
N THR A 84 -0.97 16.50 3.63
CA THR A 84 -1.02 15.66 2.42
C THR A 84 -0.53 14.24 2.66
N LEU A 85 0.47 14.06 3.55
CA LEU A 85 0.94 12.71 3.92
C LEU A 85 -0.12 11.94 4.71
N ARG A 86 -0.82 12.60 5.64
CA ARG A 86 -1.96 12.00 6.34
C ARG A 86 -3.09 11.61 5.39
N GLU A 87 -3.43 12.50 4.46
CA GLU A 87 -4.46 12.24 3.46
C GLU A 87 -4.08 11.03 2.60
N THR A 88 -2.81 10.93 2.20
CA THR A 88 -2.30 9.76 1.46
C THR A 88 -2.43 8.46 2.25
N GLN A 89 -2.12 8.46 3.55
CA GLN A 89 -2.28 7.28 4.41
C GLN A 89 -3.75 6.86 4.50
N LEU A 90 -4.65 7.81 4.71
CA LEU A 90 -6.10 7.55 4.78
C LEU A 90 -6.62 7.01 3.44
N ARG A 91 -6.17 7.56 2.31
CA ARG A 91 -6.53 7.09 0.95
C ARG A 91 -6.03 5.67 0.70
N THR A 92 -4.79 5.37 1.09
CA THR A 92 -4.19 4.04 0.98
C THR A 92 -4.99 3.02 1.80
N GLN A 93 -5.36 3.37 3.02
CA GLN A 93 -6.21 2.54 3.87
C GLN A 93 -7.59 2.32 3.24
N GLN A 94 -8.23 3.38 2.74
CA GLN A 94 -9.53 3.29 2.09
C GLN A 94 -9.47 2.41 0.83
N ALA A 95 -8.36 2.45 0.09
CA ALA A 95 -8.14 1.59 -1.06
C ALA A 95 -8.09 0.10 -0.68
N LEU A 96 -7.31 -0.25 0.33
CA LEU A 96 -7.23 -1.61 0.85
C LEU A 96 -8.60 -2.13 1.31
N LEU A 97 -9.37 -1.30 2.00
CA LEU A 97 -10.73 -1.66 2.44
C LEU A 97 -11.67 -1.84 1.25
N THR A 98 -11.64 -0.91 0.29
CA THR A 98 -12.49 -0.97 -0.91
C THR A 98 -12.21 -2.22 -1.74
N ILE A 99 -10.93 -2.58 -1.91
CA ILE A 99 -10.52 -3.82 -2.57
C ILE A 99 -11.04 -5.05 -1.82
N THR A 100 -10.93 -5.05 -0.49
CA THR A 100 -11.40 -6.17 0.35
C THR A 100 -12.92 -6.34 0.22
N HIS A 101 -13.68 -5.25 0.28
CA HIS A 101 -15.12 -5.26 0.08
C HIS A 101 -15.50 -5.75 -1.33
N ALA A 102 -14.81 -5.27 -2.36
CA ALA A 102 -15.05 -5.71 -3.74
C ALA A 102 -14.78 -7.20 -3.96
N LEU A 103 -13.76 -7.76 -3.31
CA LEU A 103 -13.50 -9.20 -3.33
C LEU A 103 -14.59 -10.00 -2.62
N TYR A 104 -15.12 -9.48 -1.51
CA TYR A 104 -16.20 -10.12 -0.77
C TYR A 104 -17.53 -10.09 -1.53
N GLU A 105 -17.87 -8.94 -2.12
CA GLU A 105 -19.13 -8.73 -2.85
C GLU A 105 -19.07 -9.21 -4.31
N GLY A 106 -17.87 -9.45 -4.85
CA GLY A 106 -17.65 -9.77 -6.26
C GLY A 106 -17.89 -8.58 -7.21
N ASN A 107 -18.02 -7.36 -6.70
CA ASN A 107 -18.31 -6.16 -7.48
C ASN A 107 -17.04 -5.29 -7.66
N PRO A 108 -16.51 -5.14 -8.88
CA PRO A 108 -15.31 -4.35 -9.13
C PRO A 108 -15.54 -2.83 -9.24
N GLN A 109 -16.78 -2.33 -9.29
CA GLN A 109 -17.04 -0.89 -9.50
C GLN A 109 -16.41 0.03 -8.43
N PRO A 110 -16.49 -0.27 -7.12
CA PRO A 110 -15.90 0.58 -6.09
C PRO A 110 -14.38 0.70 -6.21
N VAL A 111 -13.72 -0.34 -6.71
CA VAL A 111 -12.26 -0.40 -6.87
C VAL A 111 -11.77 0.59 -7.92
N LEU A 112 -12.49 0.71 -9.04
CA LEU A 112 -12.15 1.65 -10.12
C LEU A 112 -12.24 3.10 -9.65
N ALA A 113 -13.34 3.47 -9.01
CA ALA A 113 -13.56 4.83 -8.50
C ALA A 113 -12.54 5.24 -7.43
N ASN A 114 -12.03 4.27 -6.66
CA ASN A 114 -11.01 4.55 -5.65
C ASN A 114 -9.60 4.65 -6.25
N THR A 115 -9.35 4.00 -7.39
CA THR A 115 -8.06 4.07 -8.11
C THR A 115 -7.82 5.48 -8.66
N GLU A 116 -8.85 6.12 -9.22
CA GLU A 116 -8.76 7.52 -9.70
C GLU A 116 -8.34 8.47 -8.59
N LYS A 117 -9.01 8.40 -7.42
CA LYS A 117 -8.69 9.23 -6.25
C LYS A 117 -7.28 9.01 -5.72
N LEU A 118 -6.78 7.77 -5.82
CA LEU A 118 -5.42 7.42 -5.43
C LEU A 118 -4.39 8.08 -6.36
N ASN A 119 -4.67 8.09 -7.66
CA ASN A 119 -3.82 8.71 -8.68
C ASN A 119 -3.74 10.23 -8.52
N ASP A 120 -4.85 10.89 -8.20
CA ASP A 120 -4.88 12.33 -7.90
C ASP A 120 -3.97 12.66 -6.71
N THR A 121 -4.06 11.87 -5.64
CA THR A 121 -3.24 12.05 -4.43
C THR A 121 -1.75 11.85 -4.73
N VAL A 122 -1.39 10.88 -5.58
CA VAL A 122 0.00 10.68 -6.02
C VAL A 122 0.51 11.86 -6.84
N ALA A 123 -0.33 12.46 -7.68
CA ALA A 123 0.04 13.66 -8.45
C ALA A 123 0.33 14.85 -7.54
N GLU A 124 -0.50 15.08 -6.51
CA GLU A 124 -0.29 16.11 -5.49
C GLU A 124 1.03 15.89 -4.72
N LEU A 125 1.32 14.65 -4.31
CA LEU A 125 2.59 14.33 -3.64
C LEU A 125 3.81 14.61 -4.52
N ARG A 126 3.73 14.30 -5.83
CA ARG A 126 4.81 14.61 -6.77
C ARG A 126 5.05 16.11 -6.90
N GLN A 127 3.97 16.89 -6.92
CA GLN A 127 4.04 18.34 -6.96
C GLN A 127 4.71 18.90 -5.69
N LEU A 128 4.32 18.43 -4.50
CA LEU A 128 4.91 18.87 -3.25
C LEU A 128 6.41 18.56 -3.14
N ILE A 129 6.84 17.38 -3.59
CA ILE A 129 8.27 17.04 -3.66
C ILE A 129 9.00 17.98 -4.63
N ALA A 130 8.39 18.29 -5.79
CA ALA A 130 9.01 19.17 -6.77
C ALA A 130 9.18 20.61 -6.24
N GLU A 131 8.22 21.10 -5.45
CA GLU A 131 8.23 22.42 -4.83
C GLU A 131 9.25 22.54 -3.69
N HIS A 132 9.53 21.46 -2.96
CA HIS A 132 10.42 21.47 -1.78
C HIS A 132 11.89 21.09 -2.06
N LYS A 133 12.29 20.84 -3.32
CA LYS A 133 13.68 20.47 -3.70
C LYS A 133 14.77 21.50 -3.36
N GLY A 134 14.42 22.65 -2.80
CA GLY A 134 15.33 23.77 -2.50
C GLY A 134 16.08 23.70 -1.17
N ASP A 135 15.57 23.02 -0.14
CA ASP A 135 16.09 23.16 1.23
C ASP A 135 16.63 21.85 1.85
N ASN A 136 17.97 21.73 1.85
CA ASN A 136 18.82 20.91 2.72
C ASN A 136 18.56 19.40 2.90
N VAL A 137 19.58 18.65 2.46
CA VAL A 137 19.97 17.22 2.57
C VAL A 137 19.68 16.44 3.89
N ALA A 138 19.04 17.03 4.91
CA ALA A 138 18.50 16.29 6.06
C ALA A 138 17.23 15.45 5.72
N GLU A 139 16.70 15.61 4.49
CA GLU A 139 15.43 15.07 4.01
C GLU A 139 15.46 13.62 3.48
N THR A 140 16.61 12.93 3.43
CA THR A 140 16.74 11.61 2.78
C THR A 140 15.74 10.54 3.27
N PRO A 141 15.45 10.40 4.59
CA PRO A 141 14.42 9.47 5.06
C PRO A 141 12.99 9.91 4.71
N ILE A 142 12.74 11.22 4.66
CA ILE A 142 11.43 11.79 4.32
C ILE A 142 11.15 11.57 2.84
N HIS A 143 12.11 11.88 1.96
CA HIS A 143 12.02 11.58 0.52
C HIS A 143 11.83 10.09 0.26
N GLY A 144 12.56 9.24 0.99
CA GLY A 144 12.36 7.79 0.96
C GLY A 144 10.92 7.40 1.35
N TYR A 145 10.38 7.99 2.42
CA TYR A 145 9.00 7.75 2.85
C TYR A 145 7.96 8.20 1.82
N VAL A 146 8.11 9.40 1.26
CA VAL A 146 7.17 9.89 0.22
C VAL A 146 7.26 9.01 -1.03
N TRP A 147 8.46 8.60 -1.43
CA TRP A 147 8.64 7.65 -2.52
C TRP A 147 7.93 6.32 -2.25
N LEU A 148 8.08 5.77 -1.04
CA LEU A 148 7.41 4.53 -0.65
C LEU A 148 5.88 4.66 -0.68
N ASN A 149 5.32 5.83 -0.35
CA ASN A 149 3.87 6.08 -0.49
C ASN A 149 3.41 6.08 -1.95
N MET A 150 4.16 6.73 -2.84
CA MET A 150 3.84 6.72 -4.28
C MET A 150 3.91 5.31 -4.86
N GLU A 151 4.93 4.53 -4.47
CA GLU A 151 5.06 3.15 -4.92
C GLU A 151 3.98 2.24 -4.30
N MET A 152 3.59 2.45 -3.04
CA MET A 152 2.45 1.77 -2.42
C MET A 152 1.15 2.03 -3.21
N ALA A 153 0.91 3.28 -3.59
CA ALA A 153 -0.24 3.66 -4.40
C ALA A 153 -0.22 2.96 -5.77
N ARG A 154 0.92 2.93 -6.44
CA ARG A 154 1.10 2.22 -7.71
C ARG A 154 0.82 0.71 -7.59
N GLN A 155 1.28 0.07 -6.52
CA GLN A 155 1.02 -1.35 -6.27
C GLN A 155 -0.48 -1.59 -6.02
N LEU A 156 -1.17 -0.68 -5.33
CA LEU A 156 -2.62 -0.77 -5.11
C LEU A 156 -3.43 -0.58 -6.39
N GLU A 157 -3.02 0.33 -7.27
CA GLU A 157 -3.62 0.47 -8.61
C GLU A 157 -3.44 -0.82 -9.43
N LEU A 158 -2.23 -1.40 -9.42
CA LEU A 158 -1.99 -2.66 -10.10
C LEU A 158 -2.85 -3.80 -9.51
N LEU A 159 -2.96 -3.89 -8.19
CA LEU A 159 -3.82 -4.86 -7.52
C LEU A 159 -5.28 -4.67 -7.93
N SER A 160 -5.74 -3.42 -7.98
CA SER A 160 -7.09 -3.03 -8.39
C SER A 160 -7.41 -3.52 -9.80
N HIS A 161 -6.52 -3.30 -10.76
CA HIS A 161 -6.66 -3.80 -12.13
C HIS A 161 -6.71 -5.33 -12.20
N LEU A 162 -5.84 -6.02 -11.46
CA LEU A 162 -5.79 -7.48 -11.44
C LEU A 162 -7.07 -8.08 -10.84
N ILE A 163 -7.58 -7.49 -9.78
CA ILE A 163 -8.83 -7.93 -9.13
C ILE A 163 -10.02 -7.66 -10.05
N CYS A 164 -10.10 -6.49 -10.66
CA CYS A 164 -11.15 -6.21 -11.66
C CYS A 164 -11.13 -7.24 -12.78
N ARG A 165 -9.95 -7.63 -13.28
CA ARG A 165 -9.82 -8.66 -14.31
C ARG A 165 -10.20 -10.05 -13.82
N ALA A 166 -9.94 -10.37 -12.55
CA ALA A 166 -10.36 -11.63 -11.95
C ALA A 166 -11.88 -11.70 -11.72
N LEU A 167 -12.53 -10.56 -11.43
CA LEU A 167 -13.97 -10.48 -11.14
C LEU A 167 -14.84 -10.32 -12.40
N ARG A 168 -14.30 -9.78 -13.51
CA ARG A 168 -14.99 -9.74 -14.81
C ARG A 168 -15.05 -11.14 -15.41
N LYS A 169 -16.17 -11.83 -15.18
CA LYS A 169 -16.54 -13.08 -15.88
C LYS A 169 -16.89 -12.80 -17.34
#